data_AF-C4V8H4-F1
#
_entry.id   AF-C4V8H4-F1
#
_cell.length_a   1.000
_cell.length_b   1.000
_cell.length_c   1.000
_cell.angle_alpha   90.00
_cell.angle_beta   90.00
_cell.angle_gamma   90.00
#
_symmetry.space_group_name_H-M   'P 1'
#
loop_
_entity.id
_entity.type
_entity.pdbx_description
1 polymer ?
#
loop_
_entity_poly.entity_id
_entity_poly.type
_entity_poly.pdbx_seq_one_letter_code
_entity_poly.pdbx_strand_id
1 'polypeptide(L)'
;MKIISFNVNGIKSFDKFIKQNYNLSFNDYLLKIMKADILCLQEIKCTKKDMEEFSTLKDFITLTNFNQKTNGIYGVSTFVSKRLYCRRHNISVPYSEYGRSLLTDHKNFKILNLYCPFYDPNGNKTKESVIKFYRDIYNFISKYDDLIVLGDFNATYSIFDHYIYYNEFKKNYNRKNKGQDYVLEILETYSNDFKNQTTLKNYKKLCDSQNFTGDEVDINIKNNNTMLSQLFGKNILLFMYSYKTNYLNYIYSSINNLQNATFSFSRESYNCDVDYSIDLMEKTSCSLTELPYLVENNATLLLLFYSTFQRKWMLKFILELSHIDAFRLFHTGYEKYTCWNIQLNLRPRNLGSRIDYILIPIKFYNRIMFSDIENHVYGSDHCPVYVNLNLETVDDKDNICKSKNNLLGFLKRC
;
A
#
# COMPACT_ATOMS: atom_id res chain seq x y z
N MET A 1 -2.36 -16.51 9.94
CA MET A 1 -1.70 -16.57 8.63
C MET A 1 -0.74 -15.40 8.46
N LYS A 2 0.43 -15.57 7.84
CA LYS A 2 1.36 -14.49 7.45
C LYS A 2 1.25 -14.23 5.95
N ILE A 3 0.77 -13.04 5.58
CA ILE A 3 0.70 -12.57 4.19
C ILE A 3 1.84 -11.58 3.96
N ILE A 4 2.60 -11.77 2.89
CA ILE A 4 3.79 -10.98 2.56
C ILE A 4 3.65 -10.41 1.15
N SER A 5 4.03 -9.16 0.95
CA SER A 5 4.22 -8.54 -0.36
C SER A 5 5.67 -8.14 -0.55
N PHE A 6 6.24 -8.39 -1.72
CA PHE A 6 7.63 -8.06 -2.01
C PHE A 6 7.89 -7.83 -3.51
N ASN A 7 8.28 -6.62 -3.89
CA ASN A 7 8.86 -6.36 -5.21
C ASN A 7 10.29 -6.92 -5.24
N VAL A 8 10.50 -8.00 -6.01
CA VAL A 8 11.79 -8.71 -6.04
C VAL A 8 12.73 -8.24 -7.13
N ASN A 9 12.27 -7.35 -8.02
CA ASN A 9 13.07 -6.81 -9.12
C ASN A 9 13.86 -7.91 -9.90
N GLY A 10 13.20 -9.04 -10.17
CA GLY A 10 13.76 -10.24 -10.80
C GLY A 10 13.81 -11.44 -9.86
N ILE A 11 12.89 -12.38 -10.04
CA ILE A 11 12.78 -13.58 -9.19
C ILE A 11 14.03 -14.48 -9.25
N LYS A 12 14.68 -14.59 -10.41
CA LYS A 12 15.93 -15.37 -10.54
C LYS A 12 17.08 -14.74 -9.77
N SER A 13 17.19 -13.41 -9.80
CA SER A 13 18.20 -12.68 -9.03
C SER A 13 17.97 -12.88 -7.54
N PHE A 14 16.71 -12.83 -7.11
CA PHE A 14 16.34 -13.09 -5.73
C PHE A 14 16.60 -14.53 -5.30
N ASP A 15 16.30 -15.53 -6.13
CA ASP A 15 16.62 -16.94 -5.85
C ASP A 15 18.14 -17.17 -5.77
N LYS A 16 18.93 -16.54 -6.66
CA LYS A 16 20.40 -16.56 -6.56
C LYS A 16 20.88 -15.95 -5.24
N PHE A 17 20.31 -14.81 -4.83
CA PHE A 17 20.61 -14.20 -3.53
C PHE A 17 20.30 -15.15 -2.37
N ILE A 18 19.14 -15.82 -2.40
CA ILE A 18 18.75 -16.81 -1.38
C ILE A 18 19.79 -17.93 -1.29
N LYS A 19 20.12 -18.56 -2.42
CA LYS A 19 21.09 -19.66 -2.48
C LYS A 19 22.46 -19.25 -1.95
N GLN A 20 22.92 -18.04 -2.27
CA GLN A 20 24.23 -17.54 -1.86
C GLN A 20 24.30 -17.15 -0.38
N ASN A 21 23.25 -16.54 0.18
CA ASN A 21 23.30 -15.94 1.53
C ASN A 21 22.70 -16.85 2.61
N TYR A 22 21.81 -17.77 2.24
CA TYR A 22 21.12 -18.65 3.19
C TYR A 22 21.42 -20.12 2.97
N ASN A 23 22.02 -20.50 1.83
CA ASN A 23 22.23 -21.90 1.44
C ASN A 23 20.94 -22.73 1.51
N LEU A 24 19.83 -22.15 1.04
CA LEU A 24 18.51 -22.77 1.02
C LEU A 24 17.94 -22.79 -0.40
N SER A 25 17.04 -23.73 -0.67
CA SER A 25 16.16 -23.65 -1.84
C SER A 25 15.17 -22.49 -1.69
N PHE A 26 14.63 -21.98 -2.80
CA PHE A 26 13.55 -20.99 -2.77
C PHE A 26 12.38 -21.45 -1.88
N ASN A 27 11.95 -22.71 -2.04
CA ASN A 27 10.88 -23.31 -1.26
C ASN A 27 11.17 -23.30 0.25
N ASP A 28 12.37 -23.75 0.65
CA ASP A 28 12.79 -23.77 2.06
C ASP A 28 12.91 -22.36 2.63
N TYR A 29 13.38 -21.39 1.84
CA TYR A 29 13.47 -20.01 2.27
C TYR A 29 12.07 -19.42 2.57
N LEU A 30 11.10 -19.65 1.68
CA LEU A 30 9.71 -19.21 1.91
C LEU A 30 9.12 -19.84 3.17
N LEU A 31 9.35 -21.13 3.37
CA LEU A 31 8.78 -21.90 4.48
C LEU A 31 9.46 -21.59 5.83
N LYS A 32 10.80 -21.58 5.88
CA LYS A 32 11.57 -21.56 7.13
C LYS A 32 11.98 -20.15 7.55
N ILE A 33 12.37 -19.31 6.59
CA ILE A 33 12.88 -17.96 6.85
C ILE A 33 11.72 -16.95 6.82
N MET A 34 11.03 -16.83 5.68
CA MET A 34 9.92 -15.89 5.55
C MET A 34 8.69 -16.33 6.36
N LYS A 35 8.54 -17.64 6.58
CA LYS A 35 7.37 -18.27 7.22
C LYS A 35 6.06 -17.83 6.55
N ALA A 36 6.08 -17.79 5.22
CA ALA A 36 4.99 -17.28 4.41
C ALA A 36 3.84 -18.28 4.34
N ASP A 37 2.62 -17.82 4.62
CA ASP A 37 1.41 -18.53 4.21
C ASP A 37 1.00 -18.12 2.80
N ILE A 38 1.09 -16.83 2.52
CA ILE A 38 0.87 -16.24 1.20
C ILE A 38 1.99 -15.24 0.93
N LEU A 39 2.68 -15.38 -0.20
CA LEU A 39 3.69 -14.44 -0.69
C LEU A 39 3.28 -13.91 -2.05
N CYS A 40 3.19 -12.61 -2.17
CA CYS A 40 2.88 -11.91 -3.41
C CYS A 40 4.11 -11.15 -3.89
N LEU A 41 4.63 -11.56 -5.04
CA LEU A 41 5.79 -10.95 -5.68
C LEU A 41 5.36 -10.01 -6.81
N GLN A 42 6.05 -8.88 -6.90
CA GLN A 42 6.00 -7.95 -8.03
C GLN A 42 7.34 -7.92 -8.75
N GLU A 43 7.31 -7.49 -10.01
CA GLU A 43 8.48 -7.44 -10.89
C GLU A 43 9.29 -8.73 -10.92
N ILE A 44 8.63 -9.87 -11.17
CA ILE A 44 9.34 -11.16 -11.29
C ILE A 44 10.34 -11.18 -12.47
N LYS A 45 10.12 -10.35 -13.51
CA LYS A 45 11.00 -10.10 -14.66
C LYS A 45 11.54 -11.37 -15.32
N CYS A 46 10.65 -12.30 -15.62
CA CYS A 46 11.03 -13.60 -16.17
C CYS A 46 9.99 -14.11 -17.19
N THR A 47 10.40 -15.05 -18.02
CA THR A 47 9.53 -15.69 -19.02
C THR A 47 8.73 -16.85 -18.41
N LYS A 48 7.77 -17.41 -19.16
CA LYS A 48 7.04 -18.62 -18.73
C LYS A 48 7.99 -19.79 -18.44
N LYS A 49 8.99 -20.02 -19.30
CA LYS A 49 10.01 -21.07 -19.15
C LYS A 49 10.81 -20.90 -17.87
N ASP A 50 11.19 -19.66 -17.58
CA ASP A 50 11.93 -19.31 -16.36
C ASP A 50 11.15 -19.58 -15.07
N MET A 51 9.82 -19.59 -15.14
CA MET A 51 8.94 -19.81 -13.99
C MET A 51 8.65 -21.28 -13.71
N GLU A 52 9.11 -22.23 -14.53
CA GLU A 52 8.80 -23.65 -14.34
C GLU A 52 9.27 -24.18 -12.99
N GLU A 53 10.49 -23.82 -12.55
CA GLU A 53 11.04 -24.22 -11.25
C GLU A 53 10.27 -23.60 -10.08
N PHE A 54 9.79 -22.37 -10.24
CA PHE A 54 9.00 -21.66 -9.22
C PHE A 54 7.53 -22.08 -9.22
N SER A 55 7.04 -22.73 -10.28
CA SER A 55 5.65 -23.16 -10.41
C SER A 55 5.39 -24.54 -9.82
N THR A 56 6.45 -25.31 -9.57
CA THR A 56 6.42 -26.71 -9.13
C THR A 56 6.94 -26.90 -7.69
N LEU A 57 6.92 -25.84 -6.87
CA LEU A 57 7.40 -25.88 -5.50
C LEU A 57 6.68 -26.95 -4.66
N LYS A 58 7.44 -27.57 -3.75
CA LYS A 58 6.97 -28.66 -2.89
C LYS A 58 5.82 -28.22 -1.99
N ASP A 59 5.95 -27.06 -1.35
CA ASP A 59 5.04 -26.63 -0.27
C ASP A 59 4.08 -25.51 -0.68
N PHE A 60 4.22 -24.98 -1.91
CA PHE A 60 3.45 -23.83 -2.38
C PHE A 60 2.71 -24.09 -3.70
N ILE A 61 1.51 -23.53 -3.81
CA ILE A 61 0.77 -23.30 -5.04
C ILE A 61 1.25 -21.98 -5.62
N THR A 62 1.55 -21.95 -6.92
CA THR A 62 2.05 -20.74 -7.59
C THR A 62 1.07 -20.33 -8.68
N LEU A 63 0.65 -19.06 -8.64
CA LEU A 63 -0.18 -18.44 -9.66
C LEU A 63 0.57 -17.21 -10.19
N THR A 64 0.91 -17.22 -11.48
CA THR A 64 1.74 -16.17 -12.08
C THR A 64 1.01 -15.51 -13.24
N ASN A 65 1.02 -14.18 -13.27
CA ASN A 65 0.55 -13.41 -14.40
C ASN A 65 1.71 -12.67 -15.05
N PHE A 66 1.96 -12.95 -16.33
CA PHE A 66 3.08 -12.41 -17.10
C PHE A 66 2.61 -11.23 -17.96
N ASN A 67 3.56 -10.39 -18.35
CA ASN A 67 3.31 -9.42 -19.40
C ASN A 67 3.19 -10.14 -20.75
N GLN A 68 2.02 -10.07 -21.38
CA GLN A 68 1.70 -10.75 -22.63
C GLN A 68 2.25 -10.00 -23.85
N LYS A 69 2.58 -8.71 -23.70
CA LYS A 69 3.08 -7.87 -24.79
C LYS A 69 4.59 -7.85 -24.87
N THR A 70 5.28 -7.94 -23.73
CA THR A 70 6.74 -7.90 -23.70
C THR A 70 7.26 -8.91 -22.68
N ASN A 71 7.83 -10.00 -23.19
CA ASN A 71 8.35 -11.09 -22.38
C ASN A 71 9.45 -10.61 -21.43
N GLY A 72 9.45 -11.14 -20.20
CA GLY A 72 10.48 -10.84 -19.19
C GLY A 72 10.34 -9.44 -18.57
N ILE A 73 9.34 -8.64 -18.93
CA ILE A 73 9.07 -7.34 -18.31
C ILE A 73 7.95 -7.46 -17.28
N TYR A 74 8.13 -6.85 -16.10
CA TYR A 74 7.17 -6.86 -14.99
C TYR A 74 6.81 -8.29 -14.55
N GLY A 75 5.51 -8.59 -14.47
CA GLY A 75 4.97 -9.85 -14.00
C GLY A 75 4.76 -9.85 -12.48
N VAL A 76 3.67 -10.50 -12.07
CA VAL A 76 3.31 -10.67 -10.66
C VAL A 76 3.04 -12.14 -10.39
N SER A 77 3.45 -12.62 -9.22
CA SER A 77 3.24 -14.02 -8.81
C SER A 77 2.68 -14.08 -7.39
N THR A 78 1.76 -15.00 -7.14
CA THR A 78 1.23 -15.28 -5.81
C THR A 78 1.52 -16.74 -5.47
N PHE A 79 2.31 -16.94 -4.42
CA PHE A 79 2.66 -18.23 -3.83
C PHE A 79 1.79 -18.43 -2.60
N VAL A 80 1.11 -19.56 -2.48
CA VAL A 80 0.20 -19.87 -1.38
C VAL A 80 0.56 -21.24 -0.82
N SER A 81 0.70 -21.35 0.50
CA SER A 81 0.96 -22.65 1.14
C SER A 81 -0.09 -23.68 0.70
N LYS A 82 0.35 -24.88 0.32
CA LYS A 82 -0.54 -25.97 -0.17
C LYS A 82 -1.58 -26.43 0.85
N ARG A 83 -1.47 -26.01 2.12
CA ARG A 83 -2.50 -26.24 3.15
C ARG A 83 -3.69 -25.29 3.05
N LEU A 84 -3.61 -24.27 2.19
CA LEU A 84 -4.63 -23.24 2.03
C LEU A 84 -5.27 -23.35 0.65
N TYR A 85 -6.59 -23.16 0.59
CA TYR A 85 -7.29 -23.01 -0.67
C TYR A 85 -6.86 -21.73 -1.39
N CYS A 86 -6.54 -21.84 -2.68
CA CYS A 86 -6.35 -20.69 -3.55
C CYS A 86 -6.57 -21.06 -5.01
N ARG A 87 -7.29 -20.23 -5.76
CA ARG A 87 -7.34 -20.30 -7.23
C ARG A 87 -7.17 -18.92 -7.86
N ARG A 88 -6.83 -18.90 -9.15
CA ARG A 88 -6.98 -17.69 -9.97
C ARG A 88 -8.46 -17.32 -10.02
N HIS A 89 -8.78 -16.05 -9.81
CA HIS A 89 -10.15 -15.57 -9.94
C HIS A 89 -10.55 -15.51 -11.43
N ASN A 90 -11.81 -15.81 -11.73
CA ASN A 90 -12.32 -15.84 -13.11
C ASN A 90 -12.64 -14.44 -13.69
N ILE A 91 -12.42 -13.38 -12.92
CA ILE A 91 -12.76 -12.01 -13.34
C ILE A 91 -11.49 -11.36 -13.87
N SER A 92 -11.62 -10.70 -15.03
CA SER A 92 -10.54 -9.91 -15.59
C SER A 92 -10.22 -8.72 -14.70
N VAL A 93 -8.95 -8.58 -14.33
CA VAL A 93 -8.44 -7.43 -13.58
C VAL A 93 -7.83 -6.45 -14.58
N PRO A 94 -8.07 -5.13 -14.44
CA PRO A 94 -7.40 -4.14 -15.28
C PRO A 94 -5.88 -4.34 -15.29
N TYR A 95 -5.28 -4.22 -16.48
CA TYR A 95 -3.84 -4.30 -16.72
C TYR A 95 -3.19 -5.65 -16.44
N SER A 96 -4.00 -6.71 -16.30
CA SER A 96 -3.50 -8.07 -16.16
C SER A 96 -2.72 -8.52 -17.39
N GLU A 97 -3.10 -8.08 -18.59
CA GLU A 97 -2.39 -8.35 -19.84
C GLU A 97 -0.96 -7.79 -19.87
N TYR A 98 -0.68 -6.76 -19.06
CA TYR A 98 0.66 -6.19 -18.89
C TYR A 98 1.45 -6.82 -17.74
N GLY A 99 0.91 -7.87 -17.10
CA GLY A 99 1.53 -8.53 -15.96
C GLY A 99 1.63 -7.64 -14.71
N ARG A 100 0.73 -6.67 -14.56
CA ARG A 100 0.72 -5.72 -13.44
C ARG A 100 -0.22 -6.10 -12.31
N SER A 101 -1.14 -7.03 -12.55
CA SER A 101 -2.17 -7.38 -11.59
C SER A 101 -2.50 -8.86 -11.63
N LEU A 102 -2.80 -9.44 -10.47
CA LEU A 102 -3.28 -10.81 -10.33
C LEU A 102 -4.26 -10.90 -9.15
N LEU A 103 -5.48 -11.32 -9.44
CA LEU A 103 -6.51 -11.59 -8.44
C LEU A 103 -6.57 -13.09 -8.12
N THR A 104 -6.50 -13.40 -6.83
CA THR A 104 -6.61 -14.75 -6.29
C THR A 104 -7.79 -14.85 -5.33
N ASP A 105 -8.51 -15.97 -5.41
CA ASP A 105 -9.69 -16.30 -4.61
C ASP A 105 -9.29 -17.29 -3.51
N HIS A 106 -9.51 -16.90 -2.25
CA HIS A 106 -9.19 -17.66 -1.03
C HIS A 106 -10.47 -18.05 -0.26
N LYS A 107 -11.61 -18.14 -0.96
CA LYS A 107 -12.97 -18.36 -0.42
C LYS A 107 -13.52 -17.18 0.37
N ASN A 108 -12.95 -16.95 1.56
CA ASN A 108 -13.48 -15.98 2.54
C ASN A 108 -13.00 -14.55 2.26
N PHE A 109 -11.98 -14.40 1.42
CA PHE A 109 -11.43 -13.14 0.99
C PHE A 109 -10.75 -13.32 -0.36
N LYS A 110 -10.42 -12.19 -0.99
CA LYS A 110 -9.65 -12.14 -2.23
C LYS A 110 -8.36 -11.37 -2.00
N ILE A 111 -7.32 -11.68 -2.77
CA ILE A 111 -6.08 -10.90 -2.80
C ILE A 111 -5.84 -10.39 -4.21
N LEU A 112 -5.71 -9.08 -4.35
CA LEU A 112 -5.17 -8.42 -5.53
C LEU A 112 -3.69 -8.11 -5.29
N ASN A 113 -2.81 -8.85 -5.98
CA ASN A 113 -1.39 -8.53 -6.10
C ASN A 113 -1.21 -7.50 -7.22
N LEU A 114 -0.71 -6.31 -6.88
CA LEU A 114 -0.67 -5.14 -7.76
C LEU A 114 0.75 -4.59 -7.92
N TYR A 115 1.09 -4.20 -9.15
CA TYR A 115 2.30 -3.45 -9.48
C TYR A 115 1.92 -2.20 -10.28
N CYS A 116 1.88 -1.06 -9.58
CA CYS A 116 1.54 0.23 -10.17
C CYS A 116 2.69 0.76 -11.05
N PRO A 117 2.38 1.52 -12.11
CA PRO A 117 3.41 2.11 -12.96
C PRO A 117 4.12 3.27 -12.24
N PHE A 118 5.45 3.22 -12.22
CA PHE A 118 6.27 4.40 -11.96
C PHE A 118 6.18 5.39 -13.13
N TYR A 119 6.01 6.67 -12.80
CA TYR A 119 6.02 7.80 -13.74
C TYR A 119 7.27 8.64 -13.55
N ASP A 120 7.98 8.84 -14.65
CA ASP A 120 9.13 9.73 -14.79
C ASP A 120 8.78 10.71 -15.92
N PRO A 121 8.83 12.04 -15.70
CA PRO A 121 8.61 13.03 -16.76
C PRO A 121 9.50 12.84 -17.98
N ASN A 122 10.70 12.27 -17.81
CA ASN A 122 11.65 11.99 -18.89
C ASN A 122 11.52 10.55 -19.42
N GLY A 123 10.56 9.78 -18.92
CA GLY A 123 10.35 8.39 -19.27
C GLY A 123 9.33 8.18 -20.40
N ASN A 124 9.16 6.94 -20.81
CA ASN A 124 8.28 6.56 -21.92
C ASN A 124 6.77 6.51 -21.57
N LYS A 125 6.40 6.66 -20.29
CA LYS A 125 5.00 6.58 -19.85
C LYS A 125 4.42 7.97 -19.75
N THR A 126 3.26 8.22 -20.36
CA THR A 126 2.59 9.52 -20.25
C THR A 126 1.87 9.66 -18.92
N LYS A 127 1.73 10.90 -18.41
CA LYS A 127 1.00 11.22 -17.18
C LYS A 127 -0.43 10.67 -17.26
N GLU A 128 -1.08 10.83 -18.40
CA GLU A 128 -2.46 10.41 -18.67
C GLU A 128 -2.61 8.89 -18.57
N SER A 129 -1.63 8.13 -19.07
CA SER A 129 -1.66 6.67 -19.00
C SER A 129 -1.61 6.15 -17.56
N VAL A 130 -0.87 6.84 -16.70
CA VAL A 130 -0.70 6.50 -15.28
C VAL A 130 -1.94 6.92 -14.48
N ILE A 131 -2.50 8.10 -14.73
CA ILE A 131 -3.78 8.53 -14.13
C ILE A 131 -4.91 7.58 -14.53
N LYS A 132 -4.96 7.16 -15.79
CA LYS A 132 -5.94 6.16 -16.26
C LYS A 132 -5.78 4.84 -15.51
N PHE A 133 -4.53 4.37 -15.31
CA PHE A 133 -4.25 3.18 -14.52
C PHE A 133 -4.84 3.28 -13.11
N TYR A 134 -4.55 4.38 -12.43
CA TYR A 134 -5.03 4.65 -11.08
C TYR A 134 -6.55 4.67 -10.97
N ARG A 135 -7.23 5.31 -11.92
CA ARG A 135 -8.70 5.33 -11.99
C ARG A 135 -9.30 3.94 -12.18
N ASP A 136 -8.80 3.22 -13.17
CA ASP A 136 -9.38 1.94 -13.56
C ASP A 136 -9.17 0.89 -12.44
N ILE A 137 -8.03 0.95 -11.72
CA ILE A 137 -7.77 0.13 -10.52
C ILE A 137 -8.64 0.51 -9.33
N TYR A 138 -8.81 1.80 -9.02
CA TYR A 138 -9.71 2.25 -7.96
C TYR A 138 -11.14 1.78 -8.22
N ASN A 139 -11.64 1.97 -9.45
CA ASN A 139 -12.97 1.54 -9.85
C ASN A 139 -13.14 0.02 -9.74
N PHE A 140 -12.10 -0.75 -10.00
CA PHE A 140 -12.12 -2.19 -9.79
C PHE A 140 -12.24 -2.55 -8.30
N ILE A 141 -11.40 -1.95 -7.45
CA ILE A 141 -11.30 -2.27 -6.03
C ILE A 141 -12.57 -1.87 -5.27
N SER A 142 -13.17 -0.72 -5.63
CA SER A 142 -14.42 -0.23 -5.03
C SER A 142 -15.63 -1.16 -5.15
N LYS A 143 -15.54 -2.21 -5.98
CA LYS A 143 -16.60 -3.21 -6.17
C LYS A 143 -16.54 -4.38 -5.17
N TYR A 144 -15.52 -4.41 -4.29
CA TYR A 144 -15.28 -5.53 -3.40
C TYR A 144 -15.05 -5.09 -1.96
N ASP A 145 -15.90 -5.56 -1.05
CA ASP A 145 -15.73 -5.33 0.39
C ASP A 145 -14.81 -6.38 1.06
N ASP A 146 -14.41 -7.42 0.33
CA ASP A 146 -13.60 -8.56 0.82
C ASP A 146 -12.21 -8.67 0.17
N LEU A 147 -11.76 -7.59 -0.48
CA LEU A 147 -10.53 -7.59 -1.27
C LEU A 147 -9.35 -6.99 -0.50
N ILE A 148 -8.41 -7.84 -0.11
CA ILE A 148 -7.08 -7.40 0.32
C ILE A 148 -6.31 -6.94 -0.91
N VAL A 149 -5.75 -5.73 -0.86
CA VAL A 149 -4.96 -5.15 -1.96
C VAL A 149 -3.55 -4.97 -1.44
N LEU A 150 -2.56 -5.48 -2.17
CA LEU A 150 -1.17 -5.38 -1.76
C LEU A 150 -0.26 -5.23 -2.97
N GLY A 151 0.96 -4.79 -2.73
CA GLY A 151 1.99 -4.68 -3.75
C GLY A 151 2.76 -3.38 -3.71
N ASP A 152 3.43 -3.10 -4.82
CA ASP A 152 4.19 -1.87 -5.04
C ASP A 152 3.31 -0.85 -5.76
N PHE A 153 2.97 0.21 -5.04
CA PHE A 153 2.09 1.28 -5.50
C PHE A 153 2.86 2.39 -6.23
N ASN A 154 4.20 2.38 -6.19
CA ASN A 154 5.05 3.45 -6.72
C ASN A 154 4.64 4.86 -6.26
N ALA A 155 4.04 4.95 -5.07
CA ALA A 155 3.48 6.17 -4.51
C ALA A 155 3.59 6.20 -2.99
N THR A 156 3.75 7.40 -2.44
CA THR A 156 3.71 7.67 -1.00
C THR A 156 2.48 8.53 -0.71
N TYR A 157 1.75 8.32 0.39
CA TYR A 157 0.66 9.23 0.76
C TYR A 157 0.93 10.08 1.99
N SER A 158 2.00 9.79 2.74
CA SER A 158 2.41 10.55 3.91
C SER A 158 3.82 11.10 3.75
N ILE A 159 4.10 12.30 4.28
CA ILE A 159 5.46 12.86 4.29
C ILE A 159 6.43 11.95 5.04
N PHE A 160 5.92 11.21 6.02
CA PHE A 160 6.65 10.22 6.81
C PHE A 160 7.04 8.97 6.00
N ASP A 161 6.51 8.80 4.78
CA ASP A 161 6.81 7.69 3.89
C ASP A 161 7.95 8.01 2.91
N HIS A 162 8.56 9.19 3.00
CA HIS A 162 9.62 9.59 2.07
C HIS A 162 10.71 10.39 2.78
N TYR A 163 11.94 9.86 2.80
CA TYR A 163 13.04 10.41 3.61
C TYR A 163 13.31 11.89 3.38
N ILE A 164 13.31 12.37 2.12
CA ILE A 164 13.56 13.79 1.81
C ILE A 164 12.55 14.70 2.54
N TYR A 165 11.26 14.39 2.42
CA TYR A 165 10.20 15.19 3.01
C TYR A 165 10.18 15.07 4.53
N TYR A 166 10.44 13.88 5.04
CA TYR A 166 10.54 13.65 6.47
C TYR A 166 11.74 14.40 7.10
N ASN A 167 12.89 14.40 6.44
CA ASN A 167 14.07 15.13 6.89
C ASN A 167 13.83 16.64 6.89
N GLU A 168 13.19 17.18 5.87
CA GLU A 168 12.82 18.61 5.82
C GLU A 168 11.76 18.95 6.88
N PHE A 169 10.80 18.05 7.14
CA PHE A 169 9.85 18.20 8.26
C PHE A 169 10.60 18.28 9.60
N LYS A 170 11.57 17.39 9.85
CA LYS A 170 12.42 17.41 11.05
C LYS A 170 13.23 18.71 11.16
N LYS A 171 13.84 19.17 10.06
CA LYS A 171 14.59 20.45 10.03
C LYS A 171 13.69 21.63 10.42
N ASN A 172 12.48 21.70 9.85
CA ASN A 172 11.53 22.78 10.12
C ASN A 172 10.99 22.74 11.56
N TYR A 173 10.77 21.54 12.10
CA TYR A 173 10.42 21.35 13.49
C TYR A 173 11.53 21.86 14.43
N ASN A 174 12.77 21.45 14.21
CA ASN A 174 13.92 21.86 15.03
C ASN A 174 14.20 23.37 14.96
N ARG A 175 13.92 24.03 13.83
CA ARG A 175 14.04 25.49 13.68
C ARG A 175 13.03 26.26 14.53
N LYS A 176 11.79 25.75 14.66
CA LYS A 176 10.74 26.39 15.49
C LYS A 176 10.91 26.10 16.98
N ASN A 177 11.46 24.94 17.33
CA ASN A 177 11.54 24.46 18.71
C ASN A 177 12.97 24.51 19.28
N LYS A 178 13.55 25.70 19.41
CA LYS A 178 14.65 25.96 20.37
C LYS A 178 14.18 25.84 21.84
N GLY A 179 13.30 24.88 22.18
CA GLY A 179 12.90 24.70 23.57
C GLY A 179 11.77 23.74 23.94
N GLN A 180 11.04 23.04 23.06
CA GLN A 180 9.95 22.17 23.56
C GLN A 180 9.48 21.13 22.52
N ASP A 181 9.48 19.85 22.93
CA ASP A 181 9.32 18.68 22.07
C ASP A 181 7.84 18.22 21.92
N TYR A 182 6.93 19.17 21.72
CA TYR A 182 5.48 18.97 21.85
C TYR A 182 4.87 17.92 20.91
N VAL A 183 5.39 17.71 19.69
CA VAL A 183 4.73 16.79 18.74
C VAL A 183 5.07 15.34 19.03
N LEU A 184 6.31 15.05 19.44
CA LEU A 184 6.70 13.69 19.85
C LEU A 184 6.09 13.34 21.22
N GLU A 185 6.05 14.29 22.15
CA GLU A 185 5.40 14.12 23.46
C GLU A 185 3.88 13.92 23.33
N ILE A 186 3.21 14.64 22.42
CA ILE A 186 1.79 14.38 22.08
C ILE A 186 1.64 12.99 21.45
N LEU A 187 2.48 12.62 20.47
CA LEU A 187 2.38 11.30 19.83
C LEU A 187 2.64 10.14 20.82
N GLU A 188 3.55 10.30 21.79
CA GLU A 188 3.84 9.32 22.84
C GLU A 188 2.77 9.27 23.94
N THR A 189 2.25 10.42 24.37
CA THR A 189 1.21 10.49 25.41
C THR A 189 -0.09 9.85 24.95
N TYR A 190 -0.52 10.08 23.70
CA TYR A 190 -1.76 9.49 23.16
C TYR A 190 -1.60 8.02 22.73
N SER A 191 -0.39 7.57 22.43
CA SER A 191 -0.08 6.14 22.23
C SER A 191 -0.34 5.32 23.50
N ASN A 192 -0.11 5.90 24.68
CA ASN A 192 -0.40 5.26 25.96
C ASN A 192 -1.91 5.20 26.28
N ASP A 193 -2.69 6.20 25.91
CA ASP A 193 -4.16 6.18 26.05
C ASP A 193 -4.84 5.16 25.13
N PHE A 194 -4.27 4.89 23.95
CA PHE A 194 -4.81 3.89 23.02
C PHE A 194 -4.67 2.44 23.52
N LYS A 195 -3.72 2.19 24.43
CA LYS A 195 -3.59 0.89 25.10
C LYS A 195 -4.72 0.64 26.10
N ASN A 196 -5.44 1.68 26.53
CA ASN A 196 -6.61 1.52 27.40
C ASN A 196 -7.83 1.08 26.58
N GLN A 197 -8.25 -0.17 26.80
CA GLN A 197 -9.31 -0.92 26.09
C GLN A 197 -10.72 -0.26 26.07
N THR A 198 -10.90 0.87 26.76
CA THR A 198 -12.20 1.51 27.01
C THR A 198 -12.76 2.23 25.78
N THR A 199 -11.92 2.94 25.03
CA THR A 199 -12.33 3.68 23.82
C THR A 199 -12.77 2.73 22.70
N LEU A 200 -12.12 1.57 22.61
CA LEU A 200 -12.46 0.50 21.66
C LEU A 200 -13.78 -0.23 22.01
N LYS A 201 -14.07 -0.44 23.30
CA LYS A 201 -15.33 -1.06 23.77
C LYS A 201 -16.56 -0.22 23.40
N ASN A 202 -16.46 1.10 23.46
CA ASN A 202 -17.56 2.00 23.11
C ASN A 202 -17.84 2.02 21.61
N TYR A 203 -16.81 1.89 20.78
CA TYR A 203 -16.96 1.80 19.32
C TYR A 203 -17.67 0.51 18.89
N LYS A 204 -17.32 -0.62 19.51
CA LYS A 204 -17.95 -1.92 19.25
C LYS A 204 -19.45 -1.91 19.55
N LYS A 205 -19.84 -1.29 20.66
CA LYS A 205 -21.24 -1.06 21.04
C LYS A 205 -22.03 -0.26 19.99
N LEU A 206 -21.38 0.67 19.28
CA LEU A 206 -21.99 1.49 18.25
C LEU A 206 -22.21 0.71 16.95
N CYS A 207 -21.21 -0.07 16.52
CA CYS A 207 -21.33 -0.95 15.35
C CYS A 207 -22.37 -2.05 15.55
N ASP A 208 -22.42 -2.65 16.74
CA ASP A 208 -23.38 -3.70 17.09
C ASP A 208 -24.82 -3.17 17.21
N SER A 209 -25.00 -1.84 17.36
CA SER A 209 -26.32 -1.19 17.48
C SER A 209 -26.95 -0.74 16.16
N GLN A 210 -26.22 -0.76 15.04
CA GLN A 210 -26.73 -0.36 13.72
C GLN A 210 -26.79 -1.58 12.79
N ASN A 211 -27.97 -2.23 12.75
CA ASN A 211 -28.30 -3.24 11.74
C ASN A 211 -28.33 -2.58 10.36
N PHE A 212 -27.26 -2.76 9.57
CA PHE A 212 -27.24 -2.38 8.16
C PHE A 212 -27.99 -3.45 7.35
N THR A 213 -29.29 -3.24 7.13
CA THR A 213 -30.02 -3.81 6.00
C THR A 213 -30.23 -2.69 4.99
N GLY A 214 -29.66 -2.85 3.80
CA GLY A 214 -29.91 -1.94 2.70
C GLY A 214 -31.39 -1.96 2.34
N ASP A 215 -32.03 -0.81 2.39
CA ASP A 215 -32.88 -0.25 1.34
C ASP A 215 -33.37 1.14 1.77
N GLU A 216 -33.71 1.93 0.75
CA GLU A 216 -34.06 3.35 0.67
C GLU A 216 -34.68 4.02 1.91
N VAL A 217 -34.20 5.22 2.24
CA VAL A 217 -34.99 6.22 2.98
C VAL A 217 -34.81 7.60 2.35
N ASP A 218 -35.89 8.05 1.71
CA ASP A 218 -36.14 9.40 1.24
C ASP A 218 -36.42 10.31 2.43
N ILE A 219 -35.63 11.37 2.65
CA ILE A 219 -35.89 12.39 3.68
C ILE A 219 -35.81 13.77 3.05
N ASN A 220 -36.98 14.40 2.99
CA ASN A 220 -37.21 15.76 2.52
C ASN A 220 -36.62 16.77 3.53
N ILE A 221 -35.52 17.44 3.17
CA ILE A 221 -34.83 18.41 4.05
C ILE A 221 -34.81 19.79 3.40
N LYS A 222 -35.70 20.67 3.87
CA LYS A 222 -35.53 22.12 3.74
C LYS A 222 -34.46 22.56 4.75
N ASN A 223 -33.43 23.22 4.23
CA ASN A 223 -32.40 24.01 4.90
C ASN A 223 -31.20 23.28 5.56
N ASN A 224 -30.09 23.35 4.81
CA ASN A 224 -28.70 23.53 5.24
C ASN A 224 -27.89 22.34 5.80
N ASN A 225 -27.12 21.74 4.88
CA ASN A 225 -25.68 21.44 5.00
C ASN A 225 -25.14 20.48 6.08
N THR A 226 -25.91 19.49 6.54
CA THR A 226 -25.40 18.50 7.52
C THR A 226 -25.26 17.07 7.00
N MET A 227 -25.83 16.71 5.85
CA MET A 227 -25.78 15.32 5.36
C MET A 227 -24.44 14.94 4.69
N LEU A 228 -23.79 15.88 3.99
CA LEU A 228 -22.43 15.69 3.46
C LEU A 228 -21.39 15.60 4.59
N SER A 229 -21.57 16.34 5.68
CA SER A 229 -20.69 16.24 6.87
C SER A 229 -20.83 14.89 7.59
N GLN A 230 -22.02 14.29 7.57
CA GLN A 230 -22.29 13.00 8.19
C GLN A 230 -21.88 11.81 7.30
N LEU A 231 -21.93 11.96 5.97
CA LEU A 231 -21.42 10.96 5.02
C LEU A 231 -19.89 11.00 4.88
N PHE A 232 -19.26 12.18 4.94
CA PHE A 232 -17.80 12.29 5.03
C PHE A 232 -17.26 11.80 6.37
N GLY A 233 -18.01 11.98 7.47
CA GLY A 233 -17.61 11.58 8.82
C GLY A 233 -17.46 10.06 9.05
N LYS A 234 -18.15 9.21 8.27
CA LYS A 234 -18.19 7.75 8.54
C LYS A 234 -16.96 6.96 8.06
N ASN A 235 -16.33 7.34 6.95
CA ASN A 235 -15.07 6.73 6.48
C ASN A 235 -13.83 7.44 7.02
N ILE A 236 -13.97 8.74 7.31
CA ILE A 236 -12.96 9.51 7.97
C ILE A 236 -12.71 8.98 9.39
N LEU A 237 -13.72 8.53 10.15
CA LEU A 237 -13.55 8.14 11.56
C LEU A 237 -12.67 6.89 11.79
N LEU A 238 -12.73 5.88 10.92
CA LEU A 238 -11.91 4.66 11.05
C LEU A 238 -10.46 4.88 10.59
N PHE A 239 -10.27 5.71 9.57
CA PHE A 239 -8.97 6.32 9.28
C PHE A 239 -8.57 7.32 10.38
N MET A 240 -9.53 7.78 11.22
CA MET A 240 -9.27 8.73 12.32
C MET A 240 -8.70 8.15 13.56
N TYR A 241 -9.21 6.99 13.94
CA TYR A 241 -8.96 6.50 15.27
C TYR A 241 -7.52 6.01 15.45
N SER A 242 -6.84 5.52 14.42
CA SER A 242 -5.43 5.12 14.55
C SER A 242 -4.40 6.22 14.23
N TYR A 243 -4.79 7.36 13.64
CA TYR A 243 -3.81 8.32 13.08
C TYR A 243 -4.18 9.81 13.09
N LYS A 244 -5.35 10.26 13.60
CA LYS A 244 -5.99 11.44 12.98
C LYS A 244 -6.72 12.45 13.87
N THR A 245 -6.28 12.75 15.09
CA THR A 245 -6.71 14.05 15.65
C THR A 245 -5.81 15.20 15.21
N ASN A 246 -4.52 14.96 14.89
CA ASN A 246 -3.61 16.08 14.63
C ASN A 246 -3.02 16.15 13.22
N TYR A 247 -2.62 15.07 12.55
CA TYR A 247 -1.95 15.21 11.24
C TYR A 247 -2.89 15.65 10.11
N LEU A 248 -4.12 15.11 10.04
CA LEU A 248 -5.09 15.57 9.05
C LEU A 248 -5.80 16.87 9.45
N ASN A 249 -5.98 17.17 10.74
CA ASN A 249 -6.39 18.52 11.15
C ASN A 249 -5.27 19.53 10.90
N TYR A 250 -4.01 19.12 10.98
CA TYR A 250 -2.85 19.93 10.60
C TYR A 250 -2.79 20.14 9.09
N ILE A 251 -2.94 19.09 8.27
CA ILE A 251 -3.06 19.22 6.81
C ILE A 251 -4.26 20.11 6.46
N TYR A 252 -5.43 19.85 7.04
CA TYR A 252 -6.66 20.57 6.73
C TYR A 252 -6.62 22.02 7.20
N SER A 253 -6.10 22.32 8.39
CA SER A 253 -5.90 23.71 8.84
C SER A 253 -4.76 24.41 8.10
N SER A 254 -3.68 23.71 7.75
CA SER A 254 -2.58 24.26 6.93
C SER A 254 -3.07 24.58 5.51
N ILE A 255 -3.92 23.72 4.93
CA ILE A 255 -4.58 23.94 3.64
C ILE A 255 -5.62 25.07 3.72
N ASN A 256 -6.42 25.15 4.78
CA ASN A 256 -7.41 26.23 4.92
C ASN A 256 -6.78 27.59 5.28
N ASN A 257 -5.62 27.61 5.94
CA ASN A 257 -4.85 28.83 6.19
C ASN A 257 -4.20 29.38 4.90
N LEU A 258 -4.10 28.56 3.84
CA LEU A 258 -3.82 29.03 2.48
C LEU A 258 -5.15 29.49 1.88
N GLN A 259 -5.64 30.64 2.35
CA GLN A 259 -6.91 31.25 1.89
C GLN A 259 -6.88 31.45 0.38
N ASN A 260 -7.51 30.51 -0.36
CA ASN A 260 -8.13 30.60 -1.69
C ASN A 260 -8.28 29.23 -2.40
N ALA A 261 -7.87 28.11 -1.80
CA ALA A 261 -8.05 26.78 -2.41
C ALA A 261 -9.35 26.09 -1.94
N THR A 262 -10.47 26.32 -2.62
CA THR A 262 -11.68 25.47 -2.47
C THR A 262 -11.44 24.09 -3.07
N PHE A 263 -11.31 23.06 -2.24
CA PHE A 263 -11.28 21.67 -2.69
C PHE A 263 -12.70 21.15 -2.91
N SER A 264 -13.19 21.23 -4.15
CA SER A 264 -14.39 20.49 -4.57
C SER A 264 -13.97 19.17 -5.21
N PHE A 265 -14.14 18.06 -4.51
CA PHE A 265 -14.03 16.73 -5.12
C PHE A 265 -15.37 16.38 -5.76
N SER A 266 -15.52 16.57 -7.07
CA SER A 266 -16.67 16.03 -7.79
C SER A 266 -16.44 14.54 -8.06
N ARG A 267 -17.51 13.73 -7.93
CA ARG A 267 -17.48 12.29 -8.27
C ARG A 267 -17.19 12.04 -9.76
N GLU A 268 -17.33 13.06 -10.60
CA GLU A 268 -17.33 12.95 -12.05
C GLU A 268 -16.01 13.37 -12.70
N SER A 269 -15.11 14.06 -12.00
CA SER A 269 -13.78 14.36 -12.53
C SER A 269 -12.68 13.76 -11.64
N TYR A 270 -11.94 12.81 -12.22
CA TYR A 270 -10.62 12.39 -11.76
C TYR A 270 -9.56 13.50 -11.97
N ASN A 271 -9.96 14.76 -11.94
CA ASN A 271 -9.09 15.91 -12.13
C ASN A 271 -8.29 16.11 -10.83
N CYS A 272 -7.16 15.42 -10.74
CA CYS A 272 -6.10 15.69 -9.77
C CYS A 272 -5.24 16.91 -10.18
N ASP A 273 -5.66 17.61 -11.24
CA ASP A 273 -5.01 18.75 -11.90
C ASP A 273 -5.39 20.10 -11.28
N VAL A 274 -5.41 20.20 -9.95
CA VAL A 274 -5.15 21.50 -9.34
C VAL A 274 -3.63 21.67 -9.32
N ASP A 275 -3.11 22.31 -10.36
CA ASP A 275 -1.73 22.78 -10.42
C ASP A 275 -1.62 23.99 -9.48
N TYR A 276 -1.06 23.75 -8.31
CA TYR A 276 -0.68 24.83 -7.40
C TYR A 276 0.63 25.43 -7.92
N SER A 277 0.60 26.68 -8.33
CA SER A 277 1.84 27.46 -8.47
C SER A 277 2.32 27.83 -7.07
N ILE A 278 3.17 26.99 -6.49
CA ILE A 278 3.88 27.33 -5.26
C ILE A 278 5.13 28.08 -5.69
N ASP A 279 5.20 29.38 -5.39
CA ASP A 279 6.43 30.14 -5.60
C ASP A 279 7.46 29.70 -4.56
N LEU A 280 8.48 28.97 -5.02
CA LEU A 280 9.49 28.34 -4.17
C LEU A 280 10.87 28.84 -4.58
N MET A 281 11.61 29.36 -3.61
CA MET A 281 13.00 29.76 -3.84
C MET A 281 13.88 28.52 -4.02
N GLU A 282 14.52 28.40 -5.18
CA GLU A 282 15.48 27.32 -5.45
C GLU A 282 16.76 27.50 -4.63
N LYS A 283 17.34 26.39 -4.20
CA LYS A 283 18.65 26.37 -3.54
C LYS A 283 19.75 26.56 -4.59
N THR A 284 20.74 27.39 -4.27
CA THR A 284 21.92 27.62 -5.12
C THR A 284 22.79 26.38 -5.26
N SER A 285 22.77 25.48 -4.27
CA SER A 285 23.35 24.13 -4.35
C SER A 285 22.45 23.15 -3.59
N CYS A 286 22.19 21.99 -4.20
CA CYS A 286 21.36 20.94 -3.62
C CYS A 286 21.98 19.58 -3.89
N SER A 287 22.06 18.72 -2.88
CA SER A 287 22.44 17.33 -3.09
C SER A 287 21.27 16.52 -3.66
N LEU A 288 21.56 15.36 -4.24
CA LEU A 288 20.53 14.43 -4.74
C LEU A 288 19.64 13.84 -3.62
N THR A 289 19.96 14.11 -2.36
CA THR A 289 19.25 13.60 -1.18
C THR A 289 18.48 14.68 -0.43
N GLU A 290 18.26 15.84 -1.05
CA GLU A 290 17.56 16.98 -0.46
C GLU A 290 16.50 17.55 -1.41
N LEU A 291 15.56 18.32 -0.86
CA LEU A 291 14.66 19.11 -1.70
C LEU A 291 15.45 20.22 -2.39
N PRO A 292 15.22 20.47 -3.69
CA PRO A 292 15.88 21.56 -4.43
C PRO A 292 15.37 22.95 -4.04
N TYR A 293 14.31 23.02 -3.22
CA TYR A 293 13.66 24.25 -2.80
C TYR A 293 13.93 24.54 -1.32
N LEU A 294 13.97 25.83 -0.97
CA LEU A 294 13.86 26.29 0.41
C LEU A 294 12.40 26.17 0.84
N VAL A 295 12.17 25.46 1.95
CA VAL A 295 10.83 25.22 2.49
C VAL A 295 10.77 25.73 3.92
N GLU A 296 10.12 26.87 4.13
CA GLU A 296 10.15 27.60 5.41
C GLU A 296 9.23 27.03 6.48
N ASN A 297 8.19 26.31 6.09
CA ASN A 297 7.19 25.77 7.01
C ASN A 297 6.58 24.45 6.49
N ASN A 298 5.93 23.69 7.38
CA ASN A 298 5.40 22.38 7.00
C ASN A 298 4.13 22.46 6.13
N ALA A 299 3.42 23.60 6.07
CA ALA A 299 2.29 23.77 5.15
C ALA A 299 2.78 23.77 3.70
N THR A 300 3.82 24.57 3.41
CA THR A 300 4.50 24.58 2.11
C THR A 300 5.11 23.22 1.79
N LEU A 301 5.72 22.54 2.79
CA LEU A 301 6.25 21.18 2.62
C LEU A 301 5.17 20.17 2.21
N LEU A 302 3.99 20.25 2.81
CA LEU A 302 2.86 19.39 2.51
C LEU A 302 2.29 19.67 1.12
N LEU A 303 2.14 20.94 0.75
CA LEU A 303 1.74 21.31 -0.61
C LEU A 303 2.72 20.77 -1.64
N LEU A 304 4.02 20.95 -1.41
CA LEU A 304 5.07 20.43 -2.29
C LEU A 304 5.03 18.90 -2.35
N PHE A 305 4.84 18.22 -1.21
CA PHE A 305 4.67 16.77 -1.16
C PHE A 305 3.49 16.33 -2.04
N TYR A 306 2.33 16.97 -1.91
CA TYR A 306 1.15 16.62 -2.68
C TYR A 306 1.11 17.24 -4.08
N SER A 307 2.15 17.97 -4.52
CA SER A 307 2.21 18.48 -5.91
C SER A 307 2.23 17.36 -6.94
N THR A 308 2.75 16.19 -6.56
CA THR A 308 2.84 15.00 -7.40
C THR A 308 1.52 14.21 -7.43
N PHE A 309 0.95 13.97 -8.61
CA PHE A 309 -0.37 13.35 -8.76
C PHE A 309 -0.46 11.92 -8.19
N GLN A 310 0.63 11.14 -8.21
CA GLN A 310 0.69 9.79 -7.61
C GLN A 310 0.41 9.84 -6.11
N ARG A 311 0.91 10.87 -5.41
CA ARG A 311 0.73 11.04 -3.96
C ARG A 311 -0.69 11.50 -3.63
N LYS A 312 -1.24 12.41 -4.45
CA LYS A 312 -2.66 12.80 -4.38
C LYS A 312 -3.58 11.59 -4.57
N TRP A 313 -3.29 10.76 -5.58
CA TRP A 313 -4.05 9.54 -5.84
C TRP A 313 -3.95 8.57 -4.68
N MET A 314 -2.74 8.27 -4.17
CA MET A 314 -2.59 7.33 -3.06
C MET A 314 -3.30 7.83 -1.80
N LEU A 315 -3.24 9.13 -1.51
CA LEU A 315 -4.01 9.72 -0.40
C LEU A 315 -5.52 9.55 -0.61
N LYS A 316 -6.04 9.90 -1.80
CA LYS A 316 -7.45 9.72 -2.15
C LYS A 316 -7.88 8.26 -2.03
N PHE A 317 -7.06 7.34 -2.54
CA PHE A 317 -7.27 5.91 -2.48
C PHE A 317 -7.45 5.43 -1.03
N ILE A 318 -6.57 5.86 -0.13
CA ILE A 318 -6.63 5.52 1.30
C ILE A 318 -7.83 6.18 2.00
N LEU A 319 -8.21 7.39 1.61
CA LEU A 319 -9.31 8.13 2.25
C LEU A 319 -10.70 7.67 1.80
N GLU A 320 -10.85 7.27 0.55
CA GLU A 320 -12.15 6.98 -0.06
C GLU A 320 -12.50 5.50 -0.03
N LEU A 321 -11.50 4.61 -0.07
CA LEU A 321 -11.75 3.18 0.05
C LEU A 321 -11.88 2.75 1.51
N SER A 322 -12.70 1.72 1.73
CA SER A 322 -12.91 1.12 3.06
C SER A 322 -11.77 0.15 3.43
N HIS A 323 -10.53 0.60 3.30
CA HIS A 323 -9.32 -0.17 3.54
C HIS A 323 -8.44 0.46 4.61
N ILE A 324 -7.75 -0.39 5.36
CA ILE A 324 -6.78 -0.03 6.39
C ILE A 324 -5.39 -0.28 5.83
N ASP A 325 -4.51 0.71 5.91
CA ASP A 325 -3.08 0.48 5.78
C ASP A 325 -2.57 -0.33 6.99
N ALA A 326 -2.27 -1.61 6.77
CA ALA A 326 -1.91 -2.54 7.83
C ALA A 326 -0.68 -2.08 8.63
N PHE A 327 0.31 -1.47 7.97
CA PHE A 327 1.51 -0.97 8.63
C PHE A 327 1.17 0.20 9.56
N ARG A 328 0.37 1.16 9.08
CA ARG A 328 0.01 2.34 9.86
C ARG A 328 -0.93 2.05 11.03
N LEU A 329 -1.52 0.86 11.09
CA LEU A 329 -2.26 0.44 12.29
C LEU A 329 -1.34 0.25 13.51
N PHE A 330 -0.07 -0.13 13.30
CA PHE A 330 0.87 -0.44 14.39
C PHE A 330 2.01 0.58 14.51
N HIS A 331 2.26 1.38 13.48
CA HIS A 331 3.44 2.24 13.40
C HIS A 331 3.09 3.69 13.06
N THR A 332 3.11 4.54 14.09
CA THR A 332 2.95 6.00 13.95
C THR A 332 4.32 6.68 13.87
N GLY A 333 4.64 7.32 12.74
CA GLY A 333 5.80 8.23 12.64
C GLY A 333 7.20 7.59 12.50
N TYR A 334 7.29 6.28 12.34
CA TYR A 334 8.57 5.56 12.19
C TYR A 334 9.23 5.71 10.79
N GLU A 335 10.57 5.86 10.77
CA GLU A 335 11.43 5.82 9.58
C GLU A 335 11.61 4.39 9.02
N LYS A 336 10.52 3.75 8.60
CA LYS A 336 10.60 2.49 7.87
C LYS A 336 10.16 2.68 6.42
N TYR A 337 11.09 2.42 5.52
CA TYR A 337 10.92 2.48 4.07
C TYR A 337 10.92 1.08 3.48
N THR A 338 10.44 0.97 2.24
CA THR A 338 10.35 -0.31 1.54
C THR A 338 11.19 -0.35 0.28
N CYS A 339 11.67 0.79 -0.23
CA CYS A 339 12.47 0.90 -1.44
C CYS A 339 13.59 1.95 -1.27
N TRP A 340 14.77 1.65 -1.80
CA TRP A 340 15.94 2.53 -1.77
C TRP A 340 16.64 2.61 -3.13
N ASN A 341 17.12 3.80 -3.49
CA ASN A 341 17.91 3.97 -4.71
C ASN A 341 19.26 3.26 -4.57
N ILE A 342 19.48 2.21 -5.39
CA ILE A 342 20.72 1.41 -5.42
C ILE A 342 21.90 2.22 -5.94
N GLN A 343 21.71 3.03 -7.00
CA GLN A 343 22.80 3.79 -7.63
C GLN A 343 23.42 4.80 -6.66
N LEU A 344 22.60 5.37 -5.79
CA LEU A 344 23.03 6.30 -4.74
C LEU A 344 23.42 5.60 -3.43
N ASN A 345 23.34 4.26 -3.37
CA ASN A 345 23.63 3.44 -2.20
C ASN A 345 22.95 3.96 -0.92
N LEU A 346 21.64 4.22 -1.00
CA LEU A 346 20.90 4.91 0.07
C LEU A 346 20.43 3.98 1.21
N ARG A 347 20.36 2.67 0.96
CA ARG A 347 19.83 1.69 1.92
C ARG A 347 20.61 1.63 3.24
N PRO A 348 21.96 1.61 3.28
CA PRO A 348 22.71 1.62 4.54
C PRO A 348 22.48 2.86 5.41
N ARG A 349 22.07 3.98 4.81
CA ARG A 349 21.72 5.23 5.50
C ARG A 349 20.23 5.35 5.80
N ASN A 350 19.44 4.32 5.48
CA ASN A 350 17.98 4.30 5.56
C ASN A 350 17.30 5.48 4.85
N LEU A 351 17.84 5.95 3.72
CA LEU A 351 17.25 7.06 2.96
C LEU A 351 16.35 6.50 1.85
N GLY A 352 15.11 6.16 2.20
CA GLY A 352 14.19 5.45 1.29
C GLY A 352 12.79 6.04 1.18
N SER A 353 11.93 5.29 0.50
CA SER A 353 10.49 5.56 0.38
C SER A 353 9.68 4.32 0.75
N ARG A 354 8.52 4.48 1.39
CA ARG A 354 7.55 3.42 1.64
C ARG A 354 6.52 3.42 0.51
N ILE A 355 6.73 2.56 -0.47
CA ILE A 355 5.87 2.45 -1.66
C ILE A 355 5.19 1.08 -1.77
N ASP A 356 5.51 0.16 -0.86
CA ASP A 356 4.89 -1.16 -0.77
C ASP A 356 3.88 -1.20 0.37
N TYR A 357 2.66 -1.67 0.08
CA TYR A 357 1.53 -1.61 1.01
C TYR A 357 0.80 -2.95 1.10
N ILE A 358 0.17 -3.18 2.26
CA ILE A 358 -0.88 -4.18 2.43
C ILE A 358 -2.10 -3.45 2.98
N LEU A 359 -3.14 -3.36 2.16
CA LEU A 359 -4.38 -2.65 2.44
C LEU A 359 -5.48 -3.67 2.70
N ILE A 360 -6.01 -3.66 3.92
CA ILE A 360 -6.94 -4.66 4.43
C ILE A 360 -8.35 -4.06 4.51
N PRO A 361 -9.39 -4.69 3.95
CA PRO A 361 -10.77 -4.24 4.14
C PRO A 361 -11.12 -4.02 5.61
N ILE A 362 -11.79 -2.91 5.90
CA ILE A 362 -12.09 -2.47 7.27
C ILE A 362 -12.83 -3.53 8.10
N LYS A 363 -13.67 -4.34 7.46
CA LYS A 363 -14.40 -5.44 8.11
C LYS A 363 -13.48 -6.52 8.71
N PHE A 364 -12.23 -6.61 8.24
CA PHE A 364 -11.23 -7.53 8.78
C PHE A 364 -10.36 -6.92 9.88
N TYR A 365 -10.64 -5.68 10.33
CA TYR A 365 -9.89 -5.00 11.39
C TYR A 365 -9.59 -5.88 12.61
N ASN A 366 -10.62 -6.50 13.20
CA ASN A 366 -10.50 -7.35 14.38
C ASN A 366 -9.68 -8.64 14.15
N ARG A 367 -9.32 -8.93 12.90
CA ARG A 367 -8.50 -10.07 12.51
C ARG A 367 -7.05 -9.68 12.26
N ILE A 368 -6.70 -8.40 12.26
CA ILE A 368 -5.32 -7.94 12.08
C ILE A 368 -4.57 -8.10 13.40
N MET A 369 -3.57 -8.97 13.42
CA MET A 369 -2.78 -9.26 14.64
C MET A 369 -1.55 -8.36 14.73
N PHE A 370 -0.81 -8.20 13.63
CA PHE A 370 0.40 -7.39 13.57
C PHE A 370 0.78 -7.12 12.11
N SER A 371 1.49 -6.02 11.84
CA SER A 371 2.08 -5.74 10.53
C SER A 371 3.41 -5.02 10.70
N ASP A 372 4.36 -5.30 9.82
CA ASP A 372 5.66 -4.62 9.83
C ASP A 372 6.37 -4.69 8.46
N ILE A 373 7.49 -3.99 8.36
CA ILE A 373 8.40 -3.95 7.21
C ILE A 373 9.73 -4.62 7.59
N GLU A 374 10.23 -5.51 6.74
CA GLU A 374 11.46 -6.30 6.96
C GLU A 374 12.68 -5.65 6.26
N ASN A 375 13.07 -4.41 6.63
CA ASN A 375 14.18 -3.65 5.99
C ASN A 375 15.53 -4.40 5.95
N HIS A 376 15.71 -5.40 6.81
CA HIS A 376 16.92 -6.24 6.87
C HIS A 376 16.97 -7.31 5.78
N VAL A 377 15.87 -7.59 5.08
CA VAL A 377 15.81 -8.60 4.00
C VAL A 377 16.25 -7.95 2.69
N TYR A 378 17.44 -8.34 2.21
CA TYR A 378 18.01 -7.90 0.94
C TYR A 378 17.59 -8.80 -0.23
N GLY A 379 18.18 -8.56 -1.42
CA GLY A 379 17.91 -9.31 -2.66
C GLY A 379 17.16 -8.50 -3.72
N SER A 380 16.71 -7.29 -3.35
CA SER A 380 16.03 -6.31 -4.20
C SER A 380 16.38 -4.89 -3.71
N ASP A 381 16.15 -3.86 -4.52
CA ASP A 381 16.04 -2.46 -4.06
C ASP A 381 14.91 -2.26 -3.08
N HIS A 382 13.94 -3.19 -3.07
CA HIS A 382 12.88 -3.22 -2.09
C HIS A 382 13.19 -4.16 -0.91
N CYS A 383 12.31 -4.14 0.10
CA CYS A 383 12.20 -5.17 1.12
C CYS A 383 10.75 -5.64 1.30
N PRO A 384 10.52 -6.82 1.90
CA PRO A 384 9.18 -7.32 2.14
C PRO A 384 8.41 -6.48 3.16
N VAL A 385 7.10 -6.39 2.93
CA VAL A 385 6.11 -5.93 3.92
C VAL A 385 5.20 -7.10 4.27
N TYR A 386 4.76 -7.22 5.52
CA TYR A 386 3.89 -8.32 5.92
C TYR A 386 2.79 -7.92 6.90
N VAL A 387 1.76 -8.77 6.95
CA VAL A 387 0.70 -8.74 7.95
C VAL A 387 0.43 -10.15 8.46
N ASN A 388 0.23 -10.27 9.77
CA ASN A 388 -0.31 -11.45 10.42
C ASN A 388 -1.81 -11.26 10.63
N LEU A 389 -2.61 -12.17 10.08
CA LEU A 389 -4.08 -12.15 10.17
C LEU A 389 -4.61 -13.42 10.85
N ASN A 390 -5.67 -13.27 11.63
CA ASN A 390 -6.49 -14.35 12.16
C ASN A 390 -7.79 -14.50 11.35
N LEU A 391 -7.66 -14.82 10.07
CA LEU A 391 -8.80 -15.12 9.18
C LEU A 391 -9.04 -16.62 9.13
N GLU A 392 -10.32 -17.00 9.04
CA GLU A 392 -10.71 -18.38 8.80
C GLU A 392 -10.21 -18.83 7.43
N THR A 393 -9.45 -19.91 7.42
CA THR A 393 -8.90 -20.52 6.21
C THR A 393 -9.69 -21.77 5.86
N VAL A 394 -9.91 -21.96 4.57
CA VAL A 394 -10.40 -23.25 4.06
C VAL A 394 -9.17 -24.10 3.72
N ASP A 395 -9.04 -25.24 4.39
CA ASP A 395 -8.07 -26.27 4.04
C ASP A 395 -8.46 -26.88 2.68
N ASP A 396 -7.53 -26.96 1.74
CA ASP A 396 -7.72 -27.54 0.41
C ASP A 396 -7.75 -29.08 0.47
N LYS A 397 -8.51 -29.64 1.43
CA LYS A 397 -8.59 -31.08 1.76
C LYS A 397 -8.73 -31.97 0.52
N ASP A 398 -9.48 -31.48 -0.48
CA ASP A 398 -9.81 -32.20 -1.71
C ASP A 398 -8.76 -32.10 -2.83
N ASN A 399 -7.57 -31.52 -2.58
CA ASN A 399 -6.45 -31.48 -3.53
C ASN A 399 -6.80 -30.87 -4.91
N ILE A 400 -7.84 -30.03 -5.00
CA ILE A 400 -8.32 -29.48 -6.28
C ILE A 400 -7.22 -28.67 -6.94
N CYS A 401 -6.43 -27.93 -6.15
CA CYS A 401 -5.29 -27.17 -6.67
C CYS A 401 -3.98 -27.98 -6.64
N LYS A 402 -3.79 -28.91 -5.69
CA LYS A 402 -2.57 -29.75 -5.63
C LYS A 402 -2.41 -30.66 -6.85
N SER A 403 -3.50 -31.27 -7.34
CA SER A 403 -3.48 -32.16 -8.52
C SER A 403 -3.05 -31.47 -9.82
N LYS A 404 -3.22 -30.15 -9.90
CA LYS A 404 -2.86 -29.33 -11.06
C LYS A 404 -1.50 -28.67 -10.91
N ASN A 405 -0.89 -28.66 -9.72
CA ASN A 405 0.37 -27.95 -9.45
C ASN A 405 1.62 -28.83 -9.71
N ASN A 406 1.61 -29.46 -10.87
CA ASN A 406 2.73 -30.18 -11.47
C ASN A 406 3.02 -29.57 -12.85
N LEU A 407 4.14 -29.94 -13.46
CA LEU A 407 4.55 -29.41 -14.76
C LEU A 407 3.43 -29.54 -15.83
N LEU A 408 2.72 -30.67 -15.84
CA LEU A 408 1.65 -30.94 -16.78
C LEU A 408 0.44 -29.99 -16.60
N GLY A 409 0.08 -29.67 -15.35
CA GLY A 409 -1.00 -28.73 -15.05
C GLY A 409 -0.59 -27.26 -15.15
N PHE A 410 0.70 -26.94 -15.12
CA PHE A 410 1.22 -25.62 -15.51
C PHE A 410 1.08 -25.40 -17.02
N LEU A 411 1.52 -26.37 -17.83
CA LEU A 411 1.43 -26.31 -19.30
C LEU A 411 -0.02 -26.17 -19.80
N LYS A 412 -1.00 -26.79 -19.12
CA LYS A 412 -2.44 -26.70 -19.47
C LYS A 412 -3.13 -25.39 -19.05
N ARG A 413 -2.55 -24.59 -18.15
CA ARG A 413 -3.12 -23.31 -17.66
C ARG A 413 -2.54 -22.08 -18.37
N CYS A 414 -1.54 -22.30 -19.20
CA CYS A 414 -0.85 -21.30 -20.03
C CYS A 414 -1.52 -21.17 -21.39
#